data_AF-A0ABD6N095-F1
#
_entry.id   AF-A0ABD6N095-F1
#
_cell.length_a   1.000
_cell.length_b   1.000
_cell.length_c   1.000
_cell.angle_alpha   90.00
_cell.angle_beta   90.00
_cell.angle_gamma   90.00
#
_symmetry.space_group_name_H-M   'P 1'
#
loop_
_entity.id
_entity.type
_entity.pdbx_description
1 polymer ?
#
loop_
_entity_poly.entity_id
_entity_poly.type
_entity_poly.pdbx_seq_one_letter_code
_entity_poly.pdbx_strand_id
1 'polypeptide(L)'
;MKWAKAGLASLSLLLAACSNHTPGDSAQVPPVPSLDDMRAVSPALAHNTESMLLGEVWKRPGLSPRDRSLVTLAVLISKQQTVELAYHLNLALDNGIKPSEISEVINHLAFYTGWGNATATILVTKQVFAQRGVTADQLPPVSPPLLPIDPASEKVRTTFVDKAVGPVSPGVVHYTSAALFHDLWLRPGLAPRDRSLITVSALIATGQVAQLGAHLNRAMDNGLTQGEASEVLTQLAFYTGWPNVFTAVPVVNDVFAGRKKT
;
A
#
# COMPACT_ATOMS: atom_id res chain seq x y z
N MET A 1 -20.20 -43.10 -10.15
CA MET A 1 -18.86 -43.17 -9.54
C MET A 1 -18.90 -42.36 -8.25
N LYS A 2 -18.76 -43.03 -7.09
CA LYS A 2 -18.91 -42.43 -5.76
C LYS A 2 -17.67 -41.60 -5.43
N TRP A 3 -17.83 -40.30 -5.15
CA TRP A 3 -16.75 -39.48 -4.61
C TRP A 3 -16.65 -39.75 -3.10
N ALA A 4 -15.56 -40.40 -2.71
CA ALA A 4 -15.22 -40.65 -1.32
C ALA A 4 -14.79 -39.35 -0.63
N LYS A 5 -15.32 -39.12 0.57
CA LYS A 5 -14.84 -38.12 1.52
C LYS A 5 -13.42 -38.49 1.95
N ALA A 6 -12.44 -37.63 1.72
CA ALA A 6 -11.11 -37.74 2.32
C ALA A 6 -10.90 -36.56 3.26
N GLY A 7 -10.59 -36.89 4.52
CA GLY A 7 -10.57 -35.99 5.66
C GLY A 7 -9.39 -35.03 5.67
N LEU A 8 -9.58 -33.95 6.44
CA LEU A 8 -8.54 -33.03 6.86
C LEU A 8 -7.41 -33.77 7.57
N ALA A 9 -6.18 -33.61 7.07
CA ALA A 9 -4.97 -33.81 7.84
C ALA A 9 -4.27 -32.45 7.96
N SER A 10 -4.33 -31.88 9.16
CA SER A 10 -3.63 -30.68 9.59
C SER A 10 -2.12 -30.89 9.49
N LEU A 11 -1.46 -30.18 8.57
CA LEU A 11 0.00 -30.15 8.49
C LEU A 11 0.52 -29.01 9.36
N SER A 12 0.65 -29.28 10.66
CA SER A 12 1.33 -28.39 11.61
C SER A 12 2.83 -28.45 11.37
N LEU A 13 3.39 -27.55 10.57
CA LEU A 13 4.83 -27.34 10.51
C LEU A 13 5.28 -26.55 11.76
N LEU A 14 5.83 -27.29 12.72
CA LEU A 14 6.58 -26.77 13.86
C LEU A 14 7.87 -26.10 13.37
N LEU A 15 7.96 -24.77 13.50
CA LEU A 15 9.24 -24.05 13.50
C LEU A 15 9.83 -24.15 14.92
N ALA A 16 10.69 -25.14 15.14
CA ALA A 16 11.57 -25.18 16.30
C ALA A 16 13.00 -24.85 15.87
N ALA A 17 13.38 -23.58 16.00
CA ALA A 17 14.77 -23.19 16.11
C ALA A 17 14.93 -22.44 17.43
N CYS A 18 15.43 -23.15 18.44
CA CYS A 18 15.81 -22.57 19.72
C CYS A 18 16.89 -21.51 19.47
N SER A 19 16.54 -20.25 19.67
CA SER A 19 17.51 -19.17 19.81
C SER A 19 17.40 -18.68 21.25
N ASN A 20 18.47 -18.86 22.02
CA ASN A 20 18.60 -18.27 23.35
C ASN A 20 18.51 -16.75 23.21
N HIS A 21 17.35 -16.17 23.53
CA HIS A 21 17.16 -14.73 23.53
C HIS A 21 17.45 -14.21 24.94
N THR A 22 18.58 -13.54 25.12
CA THR A 22 18.84 -12.73 26.31
C THR A 22 17.83 -11.57 26.30
N PRO A 23 17.00 -11.37 27.34
CA PRO A 23 16.11 -10.22 27.40
C PRO A 23 16.95 -8.98 27.71
N GLY A 24 17.28 -8.18 26.68
CA GLY A 24 18.11 -6.99 26.86
C GLY A 24 18.35 -6.15 25.60
N ASP A 25 18.17 -6.71 24.39
CA ASP A 25 18.39 -5.97 23.16
C ASP A 25 17.07 -5.88 22.38
N SER A 26 16.23 -4.89 22.74
CA SER A 26 15.15 -4.50 21.85
C SER A 26 15.81 -4.04 20.56
N ALA A 27 15.70 -4.85 19.49
CA ALA A 27 16.24 -4.51 18.17
C ALA A 27 15.97 -3.03 17.87
N GLN A 28 17.01 -2.21 17.93
CA GLN A 28 16.88 -0.77 17.68
C GLN A 28 16.50 -0.60 16.21
N VAL A 29 15.57 0.31 15.92
CA VAL A 29 15.27 0.72 14.54
C VAL A 29 16.62 1.09 13.89
N PRO A 30 16.94 0.60 12.68
CA PRO A 30 18.07 1.14 11.93
C PRO A 30 17.96 2.67 11.91
N PRO A 31 19.03 3.41 12.28
CA PRO A 31 18.93 4.85 12.37
C PRO A 31 18.50 5.43 11.03
N VAL A 32 17.41 6.20 11.02
CA VAL A 32 17.02 7.01 9.88
C VAL A 32 18.12 8.07 9.72
N PRO A 33 18.72 8.23 8.53
CA PRO A 33 19.75 9.25 8.33
C PRO A 33 19.24 10.63 8.73
N SER A 34 19.97 11.32 9.61
CA SER A 34 19.67 12.69 9.97
C SER A 34 20.06 13.64 8.82
N LEU A 35 19.58 14.88 8.87
CA LEU A 35 20.02 15.90 7.93
C LEU A 35 21.51 16.20 8.05
N ASP A 36 22.10 16.05 9.25
CA ASP A 36 23.54 16.20 9.45
C ASP A 36 24.33 15.04 8.82
N ASP A 37 23.83 13.81 8.93
CA ASP A 37 24.40 12.66 8.20
C ASP A 37 24.34 12.89 6.69
N MET A 38 23.21 13.38 6.18
CA MET A 38 23.07 13.74 4.77
C MET A 38 24.05 14.86 4.39
N ARG A 39 24.24 15.90 5.21
CA ARG A 39 25.20 16.98 4.94
C ARG A 39 26.63 16.47 4.93
N ALA A 40 26.97 15.51 5.78
CA ALA A 40 28.31 14.93 5.82
C ALA A 40 28.68 14.16 4.54
N VAL A 41 27.69 13.63 3.82
CA VAL A 41 27.90 12.82 2.59
C VAL A 41 27.55 13.60 1.31
N SER A 42 26.40 14.26 1.28
CA SER A 42 25.87 15.03 0.16
C SER A 42 25.11 16.27 0.67
N PRO A 43 25.79 17.41 0.86
CA PRO A 43 25.17 18.68 1.27
C PRO A 43 24.03 19.11 0.34
N ALA A 44 24.15 18.83 -0.96
CA ALA A 44 23.11 19.13 -1.94
C ALA A 44 21.85 18.30 -1.68
N LEU A 45 21.98 17.02 -1.32
CA LEU A 45 20.83 16.18 -0.95
C LEU A 45 20.16 16.73 0.31
N ALA A 46 20.93 17.03 1.36
CA ALA A 46 20.37 17.59 2.59
C ALA A 46 19.61 18.90 2.34
N HIS A 47 20.20 19.81 1.55
CA HIS A 47 19.53 21.05 1.14
C HIS A 47 18.22 20.75 0.41
N ASN A 48 18.24 19.88 -0.60
CA ASN A 48 17.05 19.53 -1.39
C ASN A 48 15.96 18.85 -0.54
N THR A 49 16.35 18.04 0.43
CA THR A 49 15.42 17.42 1.39
C THR A 49 14.74 18.48 2.24
N GLU A 50 15.48 19.44 2.80
CA GLU A 50 14.92 20.50 3.64
C GLU A 50 14.09 21.53 2.85
N SER A 51 14.66 22.08 1.77
CA SER A 51 14.07 23.21 1.06
C SER A 51 12.95 22.77 0.12
N MET A 52 13.21 21.78 -0.74
CA MET A 52 12.25 21.38 -1.77
C MET A 52 11.30 20.29 -1.26
N LEU A 53 11.82 19.15 -0.77
CA LEU A 53 10.95 18.03 -0.40
C LEU A 53 10.06 18.38 0.80
N LEU A 54 10.67 18.66 1.95
CA LEU A 54 9.93 18.98 3.18
C LEU A 54 9.42 20.42 3.19
N GLY A 55 10.19 21.35 2.63
CA GLY A 55 9.88 22.77 2.64
C GLY A 55 8.79 23.18 1.65
N GLU A 56 8.64 22.47 0.52
CA GLU A 56 7.65 22.78 -0.52
C GLU A 56 6.68 21.61 -0.78
N VAL A 57 7.17 20.44 -1.25
CA VAL A 57 6.33 19.34 -1.74
C VAL A 57 5.33 18.87 -0.69
N TRP A 58 5.78 18.63 0.54
CA TRP A 58 4.92 18.24 1.65
C TRP A 58 3.92 19.32 2.10
N LYS A 59 4.15 20.59 1.73
CA LYS A 59 3.29 21.73 2.09
C LYS A 59 2.31 22.12 0.98
N ARG A 60 2.37 21.49 -0.19
CA ARG A 60 1.47 21.78 -1.30
C ARG A 60 0.01 21.45 -0.90
N PRO A 61 -0.95 22.38 -1.07
CA PRO A 61 -2.29 22.27 -0.48
C PRO A 61 -3.24 21.31 -1.23
N GLY A 62 -2.90 20.89 -2.45
CA GLY A 62 -3.79 20.06 -3.28
C GLY A 62 -3.93 18.60 -2.82
N LEU A 63 -3.12 18.16 -1.85
CA LEU A 63 -3.23 16.85 -1.20
C LEU A 63 -2.87 16.99 0.27
N SER A 64 -3.72 16.45 1.14
CA SER A 64 -3.56 16.58 2.59
C SER A 64 -2.29 15.89 3.09
N PRO A 65 -1.70 16.32 4.23
CA PRO A 65 -0.58 15.61 4.85
C PRO A 65 -0.88 14.14 5.15
N ARG A 66 -2.13 13.83 5.55
CA ARG A 66 -2.60 12.45 5.75
C ARG A 66 -2.48 11.64 4.46
N ASP A 67 -3.03 12.14 3.35
CA ASP A 67 -3.01 11.40 2.08
C ASP A 67 -1.58 11.30 1.52
N ARG A 68 -0.74 12.33 1.70
CA ARG A 68 0.70 12.25 1.38
C ARG A 68 1.40 11.14 2.16
N SER A 69 1.09 10.99 3.45
CA SER A 69 1.62 9.89 4.26
C SER A 69 1.14 8.52 3.76
N LEU A 70 -0.13 8.36 3.37
CA LEU A 70 -0.61 7.10 2.75
C LEU A 70 0.14 6.77 1.45
N VAL A 71 0.29 7.76 0.57
CA VAL A 71 1.03 7.61 -0.70
C VAL A 71 2.48 7.23 -0.43
N THR A 72 3.16 7.92 0.48
CA THR A 72 4.57 7.65 0.81
C THR A 72 4.75 6.28 1.46
N LEU A 73 3.90 5.88 2.41
CA LEU A 73 3.94 4.52 2.98
C LEU A 73 3.74 3.46 1.89
N ALA A 74 2.81 3.68 0.96
CA ALA A 74 2.61 2.77 -0.15
C ALA A 74 3.88 2.59 -1.00
N VAL A 75 4.60 3.68 -1.30
CA VAL A 75 5.88 3.62 -2.04
C VAL A 75 6.94 2.83 -1.26
N LEU A 76 7.19 3.20 0.00
CA LEU A 76 8.26 2.60 0.79
C LEU A 76 8.06 1.09 0.95
N ILE A 77 6.82 0.66 1.21
CA ILE A 77 6.46 -0.76 1.29
C ILE A 77 6.67 -1.44 -0.07
N SER A 78 6.14 -0.86 -1.16
CA SER A 78 6.19 -1.45 -2.50
C SER A 78 7.61 -1.61 -3.05
N LYS A 79 8.55 -0.77 -2.59
CA LYS A 79 9.96 -0.77 -3.01
C LYS A 79 10.91 -1.36 -1.97
N GLN A 80 10.38 -1.90 -0.86
CA GLN A 80 11.17 -2.39 0.29
C GLN A 80 12.20 -1.37 0.82
N GLN A 81 11.85 -0.08 0.79
CA GLN A 81 12.70 1.01 1.29
C GLN A 81 12.48 1.18 2.80
N THR A 82 12.97 0.21 3.59
CA THR A 82 12.68 0.11 5.02
C THR A 82 13.47 1.09 5.89
N VAL A 83 14.57 1.66 5.39
CA VAL A 83 15.45 2.58 6.14
C VAL A 83 14.68 3.80 6.66
N GLU A 84 13.84 4.41 5.82
CA GLU A 84 13.05 5.60 6.19
C GLU A 84 11.66 5.26 6.75
N LEU A 85 11.31 3.96 6.80
CA LEU A 85 9.95 3.53 7.10
C LEU A 85 9.53 3.91 8.53
N ALA A 86 10.44 3.85 9.51
CA ALA A 86 10.12 4.26 10.88
C ALA A 86 9.77 5.75 10.98
N TYR A 87 10.49 6.61 10.27
CA TYR A 87 10.19 8.05 10.21
C TYR A 87 8.81 8.28 9.59
N HIS A 88 8.54 7.65 8.43
CA HIS A 88 7.26 7.84 7.74
C HIS A 88 6.06 7.20 8.45
N LEU A 89 6.26 6.13 9.24
CA LEU A 89 5.22 5.59 10.12
C LEU A 89 4.87 6.55 11.26
N ASN A 90 5.87 7.18 11.90
CA ASN A 90 5.61 8.20 12.92
C ASN A 90 4.92 9.42 12.31
N LEU A 91 5.41 9.91 11.17
CA LEU A 91 4.80 11.03 10.46
C LEU A 91 3.35 10.71 10.00
N ALA A 92 3.08 9.48 9.59
CA ALA A 92 1.73 9.02 9.28
C ALA A 92 0.79 9.11 10.48
N LEU A 93 1.23 8.63 11.65
CA LEU A 93 0.47 8.71 12.88
C LEU A 93 0.25 10.18 13.32
N ASP A 94 1.27 11.03 13.20
CA ASP A 94 1.17 12.46 13.52
C ASP A 94 0.23 13.20 12.55
N ASN A 95 0.19 12.80 11.28
CA ASN A 95 -0.76 13.30 10.28
C ASN A 95 -2.18 12.69 10.42
N GLY A 96 -2.43 11.91 11.46
CA GLY A 96 -3.76 11.40 11.81
C GLY A 96 -4.16 10.09 11.12
N ILE A 97 -3.23 9.38 10.48
CA ILE A 97 -3.49 8.01 10.03
C ILE A 97 -3.59 7.11 11.26
N LYS A 98 -4.64 6.30 11.36
CA LYS A 98 -4.86 5.38 12.48
C LYS A 98 -3.95 4.16 12.38
N PRO A 99 -3.57 3.53 13.51
CA PRO A 99 -2.86 2.25 13.49
C PRO A 99 -3.60 1.17 12.69
N SER A 100 -4.94 1.18 12.74
CA SER A 100 -5.77 0.26 11.95
C SER A 100 -5.60 0.45 10.44
N GLU A 101 -5.45 1.69 9.98
CA GLU A 101 -5.27 2.01 8.57
C GLU A 101 -3.87 1.59 8.11
N ILE A 102 -2.82 1.87 8.90
CA ILE A 102 -1.45 1.38 8.61
C ILE A 102 -1.42 -0.14 8.51
N SER A 103 -2.11 -0.84 9.42
CA SER A 103 -2.22 -2.30 9.39
C SER A 103 -2.90 -2.80 8.10
N GLU A 104 -3.98 -2.16 7.67
CA GLU A 104 -4.66 -2.48 6.41
C GLU A 104 -3.84 -2.12 5.17
N VAL A 105 -3.02 -1.06 5.20
CA VAL A 105 -2.06 -0.73 4.13
C VAL A 105 -1.06 -1.86 3.96
N ILE A 106 -0.44 -2.33 5.06
CA ILE A 106 0.52 -3.46 5.03
C ILE A 106 -0.16 -4.72 4.48
N ASN A 107 -1.35 -5.06 4.98
CA ASN A 107 -2.09 -6.22 4.50
C ASN A 107 -2.44 -6.11 3.01
N HIS A 108 -2.94 -4.97 2.57
CA HIS A 108 -3.31 -4.75 1.17
C HIS A 108 -2.12 -4.84 0.22
N LEU A 109 -0.98 -4.28 0.60
CA LEU A 109 0.23 -4.30 -0.22
C LEU A 109 0.93 -5.67 -0.24
N ALA A 110 0.61 -6.57 0.69
CA ALA A 110 1.00 -7.98 0.60
C ALA A 110 0.45 -8.65 -0.66
N PHE A 111 -0.80 -8.31 -1.05
CA PHE A 111 -1.45 -8.84 -2.26
C PHE A 111 -1.03 -8.09 -3.53
N TYR A 112 -0.88 -6.77 -3.44
CA TYR A 112 -0.61 -5.94 -4.63
C TYR A 112 0.86 -5.82 -5.01
N THR A 113 1.77 -5.95 -4.04
CA THR A 113 3.21 -5.79 -4.27
C THR A 113 4.04 -6.96 -3.77
N GLY A 114 3.42 -7.92 -3.08
CA GLY A 114 4.02 -9.19 -2.71
C GLY A 114 4.19 -9.34 -1.19
N TRP A 115 4.13 -10.60 -0.74
CA TRP A 115 4.18 -10.94 0.69
C TRP A 115 5.47 -10.47 1.36
N GLY A 116 6.61 -10.60 0.66
CA GLY A 116 7.92 -10.17 1.15
C GLY A 116 7.96 -8.68 1.51
N ASN A 117 7.37 -7.84 0.66
CA ASN A 117 7.27 -6.40 0.89
C ASN A 117 6.53 -6.08 2.19
N ALA A 118 5.40 -6.75 2.42
CA ALA A 118 4.63 -6.57 3.65
C ALA A 118 5.39 -7.10 4.88
N THR A 119 5.95 -8.31 4.81
CA THR A 119 6.66 -8.91 5.95
C THR A 119 7.90 -8.14 6.36
N ALA A 120 8.59 -7.48 5.41
CA ALA A 120 9.75 -6.63 5.68
C ALA A 120 9.41 -5.43 6.59
N THR A 121 8.14 -5.05 6.67
CA THR A 121 7.68 -3.89 7.45
C THR A 121 7.34 -4.25 8.90
N ILE A 122 7.16 -5.53 9.21
CA ILE A 122 6.52 -5.97 10.46
C ILE A 122 7.34 -5.58 11.69
N LEU A 123 8.66 -5.80 11.66
CA LEU A 123 9.51 -5.52 12.83
C LEU A 123 9.59 -4.01 13.12
N VAL A 124 9.79 -3.20 12.10
CA VAL A 124 9.84 -1.73 12.27
C VAL A 124 8.48 -1.16 12.66
N THR A 125 7.38 -1.66 12.08
CA THR A 125 6.02 -1.23 12.45
C THR A 125 5.69 -1.62 13.88
N LYS A 126 6.03 -2.85 14.30
CA LYS A 126 5.85 -3.32 15.68
C LYS A 126 6.57 -2.42 16.67
N GLN A 127 7.80 -2.00 16.35
CA GLN A 127 8.58 -1.11 17.20
C GLN A 127 7.99 0.30 17.29
N VAL A 128 7.61 0.90 16.15
CA VAL A 128 6.94 2.21 16.14
C VAL A 128 5.61 2.15 16.91
N PHE A 129 4.81 1.10 16.71
CA PHE A 129 3.56 0.89 17.44
C PHE A 129 3.79 0.79 18.95
N ALA A 130 4.81 0.04 19.38
CA ALA A 130 5.19 -0.04 20.80
C ALA A 130 5.60 1.33 21.36
N GLN A 131 6.43 2.09 20.64
CA GLN A 131 6.85 3.45 21.04
C GLN A 131 5.67 4.43 21.13
N ARG A 132 4.66 4.24 20.30
CA ARG A 132 3.45 5.08 20.23
C ARG A 132 2.31 4.57 21.13
N GLY A 133 2.54 3.53 21.93
CA GLY A 133 1.52 2.97 22.82
C GLY A 133 0.33 2.35 22.09
N VAL A 134 0.50 1.92 20.84
CA VAL A 134 -0.55 1.24 20.07
C VAL A 134 -0.77 -0.14 20.65
N THR A 135 -2.02 -0.43 20.98
CA THR A 135 -2.48 -1.69 21.54
C THR A 135 -3.26 -2.52 20.51
N ALA A 136 -3.43 -3.82 20.77
CA ALA A 136 -4.04 -4.74 19.80
C ALA A 136 -5.51 -4.41 19.46
N ASP A 137 -6.24 -3.77 20.37
CA ASP A 137 -7.62 -3.30 20.17
C ASP A 137 -7.73 -2.13 19.17
N GLN A 138 -6.62 -1.47 18.84
CA GLN A 138 -6.55 -0.42 17.82
C GLN A 138 -6.28 -0.97 16.40
N LEU A 139 -6.11 -2.29 16.26
CA LEU A 139 -5.87 -2.97 14.98
C LEU A 139 -7.17 -3.55 14.41
N PRO A 140 -7.29 -3.70 13.07
CA PRO A 140 -8.48 -4.29 12.48
C PRO A 140 -8.65 -5.74 12.94
N PRO A 141 -9.89 -6.21 13.16
CA PRO A 141 -10.12 -7.62 13.43
C PRO A 141 -9.74 -8.45 12.20
N VAL A 142 -9.40 -9.72 12.42
CA VAL A 142 -9.07 -10.66 11.34
C VAL A 142 -10.26 -10.80 10.37
N SER A 143 -11.48 -10.89 10.91
CA SER A 143 -12.72 -11.05 10.14
C SER A 143 -13.72 -9.93 10.47
N PRO A 144 -13.56 -8.73 9.90
CA PRO A 144 -14.52 -7.65 10.06
C PRO A 144 -15.80 -7.92 9.24
N PRO A 145 -16.94 -7.30 9.60
CA PRO A 145 -18.06 -7.16 8.68
C PRO A 145 -17.60 -6.44 7.41
N LEU A 146 -17.81 -7.07 6.26
CA LEU A 146 -17.35 -6.54 4.98
C LEU A 146 -18.31 -5.47 4.43
N LEU A 147 -17.74 -4.50 3.71
CA LEU A 147 -18.49 -3.51 2.95
C LEU A 147 -19.31 -4.19 1.83
N PRO A 148 -20.43 -3.59 1.40
CA PRO A 148 -21.23 -4.14 0.31
C PRO A 148 -20.44 -4.14 -1.00
N ILE A 149 -20.67 -5.17 -1.81
CA ILE A 149 -20.17 -5.26 -3.18
C ILE A 149 -21.23 -4.75 -4.15
N ASP A 150 -20.81 -3.98 -5.16
CA ASP A 150 -21.69 -3.62 -6.28
C ASP A 150 -21.80 -4.80 -7.26
N PRO A 151 -22.97 -5.44 -7.39
CA PRO A 151 -23.15 -6.58 -8.28
C PRO A 151 -22.90 -6.26 -9.76
N ALA A 152 -23.16 -5.02 -10.20
CA ALA A 152 -22.99 -4.63 -11.59
C ALA A 152 -21.49 -4.53 -11.94
N SER A 153 -20.73 -3.78 -11.15
CA SER A 153 -19.27 -3.70 -11.28
C SER A 153 -18.61 -5.07 -11.14
N GLU A 154 -19.06 -5.90 -10.20
CA GLU A 154 -18.49 -7.24 -10.01
C GLU A 154 -18.73 -8.16 -11.20
N LYS A 155 -19.91 -8.08 -11.83
CA LYS A 155 -20.20 -8.84 -13.05
C LYS A 155 -19.29 -8.46 -14.22
N VAL A 156 -19.00 -7.16 -14.38
CA VAL A 156 -18.06 -6.70 -15.42
C VAL A 156 -16.66 -7.25 -15.14
N ARG A 157 -16.21 -7.16 -13.89
CA ARG A 157 -14.90 -7.63 -13.45
C ARG A 157 -14.73 -9.14 -13.61
N THR A 158 -15.70 -9.96 -13.18
CA THR A 158 -15.65 -11.42 -13.34
C THR A 158 -15.58 -11.81 -14.81
N THR A 159 -16.44 -11.22 -15.66
CA THR A 159 -16.45 -11.48 -17.10
C THR A 159 -15.09 -11.17 -17.75
N PHE A 160 -14.46 -10.06 -17.37
CA PHE A 160 -13.13 -9.69 -17.87
C PHE A 160 -12.07 -10.70 -17.43
N VAL A 161 -12.02 -11.03 -16.13
CA VAL A 161 -11.00 -11.94 -15.57
C VAL A 161 -11.17 -13.37 -16.08
N ASP A 162 -12.39 -13.87 -16.17
CA ASP A 162 -12.69 -15.20 -16.70
C ASP A 162 -12.24 -15.33 -18.15
N LYS A 163 -12.44 -14.28 -18.97
CA LYS A 163 -12.00 -14.26 -20.37
C LYS A 163 -10.49 -14.11 -20.52
N ALA A 164 -9.88 -13.19 -19.78
CA ALA A 164 -8.48 -12.80 -19.97
C ALA A 164 -7.50 -13.75 -19.27
N VAL A 165 -7.88 -14.28 -18.09
CA VAL A 165 -7.01 -15.07 -17.22
C VAL A 165 -7.46 -16.53 -17.14
N GLY A 166 -8.77 -16.79 -17.20
CA GLY A 166 -9.36 -18.13 -17.04
C GLY A 166 -8.77 -19.22 -17.93
N PRO A 167 -8.54 -18.98 -19.24
CA PRO A 167 -7.92 -20.00 -20.11
C PRO A 167 -6.49 -20.38 -19.71
N VAL A 168 -5.79 -19.50 -18.98
CA VAL A 168 -4.37 -19.69 -18.61
C VAL A 168 -4.24 -20.19 -17.18
N SER A 169 -4.99 -19.61 -16.22
CA SER A 169 -4.87 -19.95 -14.81
C SER A 169 -6.19 -19.81 -14.04
N PRO A 170 -6.97 -20.91 -13.93
CA PRO A 170 -8.18 -20.95 -13.12
C PRO A 170 -7.92 -20.65 -11.63
N GLY A 171 -6.74 -21.00 -11.12
CA GLY A 171 -6.35 -20.69 -9.74
C GLY A 171 -6.23 -19.18 -9.50
N VAL A 172 -5.66 -18.43 -10.44
CA VAL A 172 -5.60 -16.97 -10.34
C VAL A 172 -6.98 -16.36 -10.40
N VAL A 173 -7.87 -16.87 -11.26
CA VAL A 173 -9.28 -16.44 -11.29
C VAL A 173 -9.96 -16.65 -9.93
N HIS A 174 -9.81 -17.84 -9.35
CA HIS A 174 -10.39 -18.18 -8.05
C HIS A 174 -9.93 -17.23 -6.95
N TYR A 175 -8.61 -17.04 -6.78
CA TYR A 175 -8.09 -16.17 -5.71
C TYR A 175 -8.31 -14.69 -5.98
N THR A 176 -8.35 -14.26 -7.24
CA THR A 176 -8.77 -12.89 -7.59
C THR A 176 -10.18 -12.64 -7.06
N SER A 177 -11.10 -13.58 -7.26
CA SER A 177 -12.46 -13.46 -6.73
C SER A 177 -12.48 -13.55 -5.20
N ALA A 178 -12.02 -14.66 -4.63
CA ALA A 178 -12.21 -15.00 -3.22
C ALA A 178 -11.37 -14.15 -2.26
N ALA A 179 -10.08 -13.95 -2.56
CA ALA A 179 -9.17 -13.24 -1.65
C ALA A 179 -9.17 -11.73 -1.89
N LEU A 180 -9.35 -11.28 -3.13
CA LEU A 180 -9.26 -9.84 -3.44
C LEU A 180 -10.63 -9.16 -3.41
N PHE A 181 -11.52 -9.49 -4.34
CA PHE A 181 -12.73 -8.69 -4.56
C PHE A 181 -13.89 -9.04 -3.61
N HIS A 182 -13.92 -10.25 -3.05
CA HIS A 182 -14.91 -10.67 -2.05
C HIS A 182 -14.39 -10.64 -0.60
N ASP A 183 -13.14 -10.23 -0.38
CA ASP A 183 -12.58 -10.01 0.97
C ASP A 183 -11.78 -8.70 1.00
N LEU A 184 -10.52 -8.71 0.55
CA LEU A 184 -9.58 -7.60 0.73
C LEU A 184 -10.13 -6.21 0.37
N TRP A 185 -10.81 -6.08 -0.78
CA TRP A 185 -11.39 -4.82 -1.25
C TRP A 185 -12.62 -4.35 -0.45
N LEU A 186 -13.24 -5.25 0.31
CA LEU A 186 -14.42 -4.98 1.11
C LEU A 186 -14.09 -4.81 2.60
N ARG A 187 -12.83 -5.00 3.01
CA ARG A 187 -12.42 -4.80 4.40
C ARG A 187 -12.57 -3.31 4.79
N PRO A 188 -13.27 -2.98 5.89
CA PRO A 188 -13.64 -1.60 6.24
C PRO A 188 -12.54 -0.82 6.97
N GLY A 189 -11.45 -1.47 7.40
CA GLY A 189 -10.38 -0.81 8.15
C GLY A 189 -9.59 0.23 7.34
N LEU A 190 -9.79 0.27 6.01
CA LEU A 190 -9.34 1.32 5.12
C LEU A 190 -10.48 1.68 4.17
N ALA A 191 -10.82 2.97 4.08
CA ALA A 191 -11.90 3.43 3.22
C ALA A 191 -11.64 3.05 1.75
N PRO A 192 -12.67 2.77 0.93
CA PRO A 192 -12.49 2.42 -0.48
C PRO A 192 -11.63 3.41 -1.26
N ARG A 193 -11.79 4.72 -1.00
CA ARG A 193 -10.95 5.80 -1.58
C ARG A 193 -9.49 5.60 -1.25
N ASP A 194 -9.16 5.41 0.02
CA ASP A 194 -7.79 5.32 0.51
C ASP A 194 -7.13 3.99 0.10
N ARG A 195 -7.92 2.92 0.04
CA ARG A 195 -7.47 1.64 -0.51
C ARG A 195 -7.07 1.79 -1.98
N SER A 196 -7.91 2.46 -2.78
CA SER A 196 -7.57 2.75 -4.17
C SER A 196 -6.38 3.71 -4.30
N LEU A 197 -6.26 4.71 -3.43
CA LEU A 197 -5.13 5.65 -3.39
C LEU A 197 -3.80 4.88 -3.24
N ILE A 198 -3.69 4.01 -2.23
CA ILE A 198 -2.47 3.22 -2.02
C ILE A 198 -2.21 2.22 -3.15
N THR A 199 -3.25 1.63 -3.77
CA THR A 199 -3.07 0.74 -4.91
C THR A 199 -2.47 1.49 -6.09
N VAL A 200 -3.04 2.66 -6.45
CA VAL A 200 -2.55 3.49 -7.55
C VAL A 200 -1.10 3.93 -7.30
N SER A 201 -0.79 4.38 -6.08
CA SER A 201 0.57 4.76 -5.70
C SER A 201 1.56 3.60 -5.81
N ALA A 202 1.19 2.41 -5.35
CA ALA A 202 2.02 1.21 -5.42
C ALA A 202 2.28 0.75 -6.88
N LEU A 203 1.26 0.80 -7.74
CA LEU A 203 1.39 0.46 -9.16
C LEU A 203 2.35 1.42 -9.87
N ILE A 204 2.24 2.73 -9.60
CA ILE A 204 3.17 3.72 -10.16
C ILE A 204 4.58 3.50 -9.59
N ALA A 205 4.70 3.24 -8.28
CA ALA A 205 5.99 3.03 -7.62
C ALA A 205 6.79 1.83 -8.18
N THR A 206 6.08 0.86 -8.73
CA THR A 206 6.64 -0.38 -9.30
C THR A 206 6.57 -0.42 -10.83
N GLY A 207 6.14 0.67 -11.49
CA GLY A 207 6.06 0.75 -12.96
C GLY A 207 4.98 -0.13 -13.61
N GLN A 208 3.99 -0.60 -12.84
CA GLN A 208 2.92 -1.51 -13.29
C GLN A 208 1.79 -0.77 -14.02
N VAL A 209 2.14 -0.07 -15.11
CA VAL A 209 1.21 0.79 -15.85
C VAL A 209 0.06 0.05 -16.54
N ALA A 210 0.24 -1.24 -16.85
CA ALA A 210 -0.82 -2.07 -17.45
C ALA A 210 -2.06 -2.20 -16.55
N GLN A 211 -1.90 -2.09 -15.23
CA GLN A 211 -3.00 -2.16 -14.25
C GLN A 211 -3.49 -0.77 -13.81
N LEU A 212 -2.70 0.28 -14.08
CA LEU A 212 -2.94 1.62 -13.57
C LEU A 212 -4.29 2.20 -14.02
N GLY A 213 -4.67 2.03 -15.29
CA GLY A 213 -5.90 2.61 -15.84
C GLY A 213 -7.17 2.13 -15.12
N ALA A 214 -7.27 0.82 -14.85
CA ALA A 214 -8.42 0.24 -14.15
C ALA A 214 -8.48 0.69 -12.68
N HIS A 215 -7.34 0.69 -11.99
CA HIS A 215 -7.27 1.09 -10.59
C HIS A 215 -7.46 2.59 -10.38
N LEU A 216 -7.00 3.44 -11.30
CA LEU A 216 -7.26 4.88 -11.24
C LEU A 216 -8.73 5.20 -11.48
N ASN A 217 -9.40 4.55 -12.44
CA ASN A 217 -10.85 4.69 -12.60
C ASN A 217 -11.59 4.34 -11.32
N ARG A 218 -11.27 3.18 -10.72
CA ARG A 218 -11.84 2.78 -9.43
C ARG A 218 -11.55 3.79 -8.31
N ALA A 219 -10.34 4.36 -8.26
CA ALA A 219 -10.00 5.40 -7.29
C ALA A 219 -10.89 6.63 -7.43
N MET A 220 -11.13 7.06 -8.67
CA MET A 220 -11.99 8.20 -8.97
C MET A 220 -13.47 7.91 -8.71
N ASP A 221 -13.94 6.68 -8.96
CA ASP A 221 -15.29 6.23 -8.59
C ASP A 221 -15.47 6.24 -7.07
N ASN A 222 -14.41 5.93 -6.33
CA ASN A 222 -14.37 6.01 -4.87
C ASN A 222 -14.15 7.44 -4.32
N GLY A 223 -14.07 8.46 -5.18
CA GLY A 223 -14.01 9.86 -4.78
C GLY A 223 -12.63 10.51 -4.80
N LEU A 224 -11.59 9.87 -5.37
CA LEU A 224 -10.33 10.54 -5.66
C LEU A 224 -10.53 11.56 -6.80
N THR A 225 -10.20 12.83 -6.56
CA THR A 225 -10.35 13.88 -7.57
C THR A 225 -9.20 13.89 -8.57
N GLN A 226 -9.39 14.52 -9.74
CA GLN A 226 -8.29 14.74 -10.69
C GLN A 226 -7.16 15.59 -10.09
N GLY A 227 -7.50 16.57 -9.24
CA GLY A 227 -6.52 17.42 -8.56
C GLY A 227 -5.66 16.62 -7.58
N GLU A 228 -6.29 15.77 -6.75
CA GLU A 228 -5.56 14.89 -5.84
C GLU A 228 -4.70 13.88 -6.60
N ALA A 229 -5.22 13.27 -7.66
CA ALA A 229 -4.45 12.34 -8.50
C ALA A 229 -3.23 13.03 -9.16
N SER A 230 -3.35 14.31 -9.54
CA SER A 230 -2.21 15.11 -10.02
C SER A 230 -1.17 15.30 -8.92
N GLU A 231 -1.59 15.61 -7.69
CA GLU A 231 -0.67 15.77 -6.55
C GLU A 231 -0.04 14.46 -6.10
N VAL A 232 -0.72 13.32 -6.28
CA VAL A 232 -0.13 12.00 -6.12
C VAL A 232 1.03 11.82 -7.09
N LEU A 233 0.89 12.17 -8.38
CA LEU A 233 2.00 12.12 -9.33
C LEU A 233 3.17 13.02 -8.90
N THR A 234 2.88 14.22 -8.39
CA THR A 234 3.92 15.12 -7.85
C THR A 234 4.65 14.51 -6.66
N GLN A 235 3.94 13.97 -5.66
CA GLN A 235 4.54 13.30 -4.50
C GLN A 235 5.41 12.11 -4.95
N LEU A 236 4.89 11.29 -5.86
CA LEU A 236 5.55 10.09 -6.36
C LEU A 236 6.83 10.40 -7.14
N ALA A 237 6.95 11.56 -7.79
CA ALA A 237 8.18 11.92 -8.49
C ALA A 237 9.40 11.90 -7.55
N PHE A 238 9.22 12.36 -6.31
CA PHE A 238 10.27 12.38 -5.29
C PHE A 238 10.51 11.03 -4.63
N TYR A 239 9.46 10.24 -4.38
CA TYR A 239 9.57 8.99 -3.62
C TYR A 239 9.85 7.75 -4.48
N THR A 240 9.42 7.73 -5.75
CA THR A 240 9.69 6.61 -6.66
C THR A 240 10.58 6.97 -7.86
N GLY A 241 10.93 8.24 -8.03
CA GLY A 241 11.74 8.73 -9.14
C GLY A 241 10.91 9.13 -10.37
N TRP A 242 11.42 10.11 -11.10
CA TRP A 242 10.78 10.71 -12.29
C TRP A 242 10.37 9.69 -13.37
N PRO A 243 11.19 8.69 -13.77
CA PRO A 243 10.83 7.77 -14.84
C PRO A 243 9.53 7.00 -14.59
N ASN A 244 9.26 6.61 -13.34
CA ASN A 244 8.01 5.92 -12.99
C ASN A 244 6.79 6.83 -13.18
N VAL A 245 6.91 8.11 -12.81
CA VAL A 245 5.84 9.09 -13.03
C VAL A 245 5.65 9.39 -14.51
N PHE A 246 6.74 9.58 -15.26
CA PHE A 246 6.66 9.84 -16.71
C PHE A 246 6.02 8.68 -17.47
N THR A 247 6.24 7.44 -17.03
CA THR A 247 5.58 6.26 -17.60
C THR A 247 4.08 6.21 -17.23
N ALA A 248 3.71 6.71 -16.06
CA ALA A 248 2.31 6.74 -15.60
C ALA A 248 1.48 7.85 -16.26
N VAL A 249 2.07 9.02 -16.53
CA VAL A 249 1.36 10.23 -17.01
C VAL A 249 0.47 9.98 -18.23
N PRO A 250 0.90 9.28 -19.31
CA PRO A 250 0.02 8.99 -20.45
C PRO A 250 -1.24 8.23 -20.05
N VAL A 251 -1.12 7.21 -19.20
CA VAL A 251 -2.26 6.41 -18.73
C VAL A 251 -3.20 7.26 -17.86
N VAL A 252 -2.66 8.12 -16.99
CA VAL A 252 -3.47 9.05 -16.19
C VAL A 252 -4.24 10.03 -17.09
N ASN A 253 -3.57 10.57 -18.11
CA ASN A 253 -4.18 11.46 -19.08
C ASN A 253 -5.33 10.78 -19.84
N ASP A 254 -5.15 9.53 -20.26
CA ASP A 254 -6.19 8.76 -20.95
C ASP A 254 -7.43 8.54 -20.05
N VAL A 255 -7.21 8.24 -18.77
CA VAL A 255 -8.32 8.12 -17.79
C VAL A 255 -9.05 9.46 -17.63
N PHE A 256 -8.33 10.57 -17.45
CA PHE A 256 -8.95 11.89 -17.32
C PHE A 256 -9.73 12.29 -18.58
N ALA A 257 -9.17 12.04 -19.76
CA ALA A 257 -9.83 12.32 -21.03
C ALA A 257 -11.07 11.44 -21.26
N GLY A 258 -11.01 10.17 -20.88
CA GLY A 258 -12.14 9.24 -20.96
C GLY A 258 -13.32 9.67 -20.10
N ARG A 259 -13.05 10.15 -18.88
CA ARG A 259 -14.10 10.58 -17.92
C ARG A 259 -14.73 11.95 -18.24
N LYS A 260 -14.10 12.78 -19.07
CA LYS A 260 -14.70 14.05 -19.56
C LYS A 260 -15.76 13.83 -20.65
N LYS A 261 -15.76 12.64 -21.29
CA LYS A 261 -16.64 12.30 -22.41
C LYS A 261 -17.94 11.60 -21.97
N THR A 262 -18.11 11.40 -20.66
CA THR A 262 -19.27 10.77 -20.00
C THR A 262 -19.93 11.78 -19.10
#